data_AF-A0A1I5CNX1-F1
#
_entry.id   AF-A0A1I5CNX1-F1
#
_cell.length_a   1.000
_cell.length_b   1.000
_cell.length_c   1.000
_cell.angle_alpha   90.00
_cell.angle_beta   90.00
_cell.angle_gamma   90.00
#
_symmetry.space_group_name_H-M   'P 1'
#
loop_
_entity.id
_entity.type
_entity.pdbx_description
1 polymer ?
#
loop_
_entity_poly.entity_id
_entity_poly.type
_entity_poly.pdbx_seq_one_letter_code
_entity_poly.pdbx_strand_id
1 'polypeptide(L)'
;ASETQALVIKRIAYFDTAGKQVESYLKTPVALRPLATVSIFIPTDDVRGGTGANFLVDWAATGEIAEPVVEALMVGGVANAHYAFISQGRPTRTATKK
;
A
#
# COMPACT_ATOMS: atom_id res chain seq x y z
N ALA A 1 -12.23 -17.85 -0.67
CA ALA A 1 -10.78 -18.07 -0.89
C ALA A 1 -9.90 -17.30 0.09
N SER A 2 -10.11 -15.98 0.28
CA SER A 2 -9.32 -15.17 1.23
C SER A 2 -9.44 -15.59 2.71
N GLU A 3 -10.51 -16.32 3.07
CA GLU A 3 -10.79 -16.79 4.44
C GLU A 3 -9.98 -18.03 4.87
N THR A 4 -9.31 -18.73 3.95
CA THR A 4 -8.64 -20.00 4.26
C THR A 4 -7.20 -20.09 3.78
N GLN A 5 -6.78 -19.20 2.88
CA GLN A 5 -5.43 -19.21 2.30
C GLN A 5 -4.64 -17.99 2.75
N ALA A 6 -3.34 -18.17 2.98
CA ALA A 6 -2.44 -17.09 3.34
C ALA A 6 -2.01 -16.28 2.10
N LEU A 7 -1.84 -14.98 2.28
CA LEU A 7 -1.25 -14.06 1.31
C LEU A 7 0.14 -13.66 1.80
N VAL A 8 1.14 -13.62 0.91
CA VAL A 8 2.49 -13.17 1.24
C VAL A 8 2.70 -11.78 0.66
N ILE A 9 2.86 -10.77 1.52
CA ILE A 9 3.30 -9.44 1.10
C ILE A 9 4.82 -9.51 0.91
N LYS A 10 5.28 -9.25 -0.31
CA LYS A 10 6.70 -9.27 -0.67
C LYS A 10 7.35 -7.92 -0.43
N ARG A 11 6.67 -6.83 -0.77
CA ARG A 11 7.20 -5.47 -0.70
C ARG A 11 6.08 -4.47 -0.52
N ILE A 12 6.34 -3.44 0.28
CA ILE A 12 5.55 -2.21 0.36
C ILE A 12 6.55 -1.08 0.08
N ALA A 13 6.53 -0.56 -1.14
CA ALA A 13 7.47 0.46 -1.61
C ALA A 13 6.78 1.81 -1.70
N TYR A 14 7.40 2.82 -1.09
CA TYR A 14 6.97 4.22 -1.07
C TYR A 14 7.76 5.03 -2.09
N PHE A 15 7.06 5.75 -2.96
CA PHE A 15 7.65 6.60 -3.99
C PHE A 15 7.24 8.07 -3.79
N ASP A 16 8.14 8.98 -4.15
CA ASP A 16 7.88 10.42 -4.19
C ASP A 16 7.15 10.85 -5.47
N THR A 17 6.77 12.13 -5.52
CA THR A 17 6.15 12.76 -6.70
C THR A 17 6.94 12.58 -7.99
N ALA A 18 8.26 12.44 -7.93
CA ALA A 18 9.13 12.25 -9.11
C ALA A 18 9.25 10.77 -9.51
N GLY A 19 8.64 9.85 -8.76
CA GLY A 19 8.70 8.41 -8.98
C GLY A 19 9.98 7.76 -8.43
N LYS A 20 10.75 8.46 -7.60
CA LYS A 20 11.90 7.87 -6.92
C LYS A 20 11.43 7.11 -5.69
N GLN A 21 11.93 5.89 -5.50
CA GLN A 21 11.65 5.12 -4.29
C GLN A 21 12.29 5.81 -3.08
N VAL A 22 11.46 6.19 -2.12
CA VAL A 22 11.85 6.82 -0.85
C VAL A 22 12.19 5.76 0.18
N GLU A 23 11.36 4.73 0.32
CA GLU A 23 11.47 3.73 1.37
C GLU A 23 10.84 2.38 0.96
N SER A 24 11.33 1.29 1.54
CA SER A 24 10.69 -0.03 1.47
C SER A 24 10.43 -0.51 2.89
N TYR A 25 9.16 -0.67 3.25
CA TYR A 25 8.74 -0.91 4.64
C TYR A 25 8.89 -2.36 5.10
N LEU A 26 9.16 -3.29 4.19
CA LEU A 26 9.44 -4.69 4.53
C LEU A 26 10.92 -5.02 4.33
N LYS A 27 11.56 -5.56 5.38
CA LYS A 27 12.93 -6.12 5.30
C LYS A 27 12.92 -7.53 4.69
N THR A 28 11.86 -8.28 4.95
CA THR A 28 11.63 -9.64 4.45
C THR A 28 10.14 -9.81 4.13
N PRO A 29 9.77 -10.72 3.21
CA PRO A 29 8.37 -11.03 2.96
C PRO A 29 7.61 -11.45 4.22
N VAL A 30 6.35 -11.05 4.33
CA VAL A 30 5.49 -11.34 5.49
C VAL A 30 4.27 -12.12 5.02
N ALA A 31 4.01 -13.27 5.65
CA ALA A 31 2.80 -14.04 5.43
C ALA A 31 1.66 -13.49 6.31
N LEU A 32 0.58 -13.05 5.67
CA LEU A 32 -0.68 -12.70 6.31
C LEU A 32 -1.56 -13.94 6.38
N ARG A 33 -2.02 -14.24 7.59
CA ARG A 33 -3.09 -15.22 7.80
C ARG A 33 -4.37 -14.71 7.11
N PRO A 34 -5.33 -15.60 6.81
CA PRO A 34 -6.64 -15.19 6.34
C PRO A 34 -7.23 -14.04 7.15
N LEU A 35 -7.72 -13.02 6.47
CA LEU A 35 -8.32 -11.80 7.04
C LEU A 35 -7.38 -10.96 7.94
N ALA A 36 -6.08 -11.26 7.98
CA ALA A 36 -5.12 -10.44 8.72
C ALA A 36 -4.72 -9.19 7.93
N THR A 37 -4.39 -8.12 8.66
CA THR A 37 -4.01 -6.82 8.11
C THR A 37 -2.57 -6.48 8.47
N VAL A 38 -1.87 -5.84 7.52
CA VAL A 38 -0.64 -5.08 7.80
C VAL A 38 -0.94 -3.60 7.62
N SER A 39 -0.41 -2.76 8.51
CA SER A 39 -0.56 -1.31 8.44
C SER A 39 0.80 -0.65 8.52
N ILE A 40 1.01 0.34 7.66
CA ILE A 40 2.19 1.22 7.69
C ILE A 40 1.69 2.61 8.12
N PHE A 41 2.43 3.24 9.03
CA PHE A 41 2.13 4.59 9.49
C PHE A 41 3.09 5.58 8.83
N ILE A 42 2.52 6.62 8.22
CA ILE A 42 3.28 7.74 7.65
C ILE A 42 3.01 8.97 8.51
N PRO A 43 4.01 9.52 9.21
CA PRO A 43 3.85 10.73 10.01
C PRO A 43 3.43 11.93 9.15
N THR A 44 2.63 12.84 9.71
CA THR A 44 2.17 14.05 9.02
C THR A 44 3.31 14.99 8.62
N ASP A 45 4.43 14.96 9.35
CA ASP A 45 5.64 15.75 9.08
C ASP A 45 6.60 15.08 8.08
N ASP A 46 6.26 13.88 7.58
CA ASP A 46 7.01 13.23 6.50
C ASP A 46 6.69 13.87 5.15
N VAL A 47 7.54 14.81 4.75
CA VAL A 47 7.43 15.54 3.47
C VAL A 47 8.18 14.86 2.33
N ARG A 48 8.83 13.70 2.55
CA ARG A 48 9.74 13.07 1.57
C ARG A 48 9.04 12.68 0.27
N GLY A 49 7.76 12.33 0.33
CA GLY A 49 6.99 11.88 -0.83
C GLY A 49 6.38 13.02 -1.65
N GLY A 50 6.33 14.24 -1.11
CA GLY A 50 5.64 15.36 -1.73
C GLY A 50 4.13 15.12 -1.92
N THR A 51 3.52 15.91 -2.80
CA THR A 51 2.06 15.87 -3.05
C THR A 51 1.59 14.64 -3.85
N GLY A 52 2.50 13.96 -4.54
CA GLY A 52 2.23 12.79 -5.39
C GLY A 52 2.71 11.47 -4.79
N ALA A 53 2.95 11.44 -3.48
CA ALA A 53 3.34 10.25 -2.73
C ALA A 53 2.43 9.05 -3.07
N ASN A 54 3.04 7.91 -3.39
CA ASN A 54 2.29 6.70 -3.71
C ASN A 54 3.01 5.43 -3.23
N PHE A 55 2.25 4.34 -3.21
CA PHE A 55 2.72 3.05 -2.72
C PHE A 55 2.51 1.97 -3.76
N LEU A 56 3.49 1.08 -3.90
CA LEU A 56 3.37 -0.17 -4.63
C LEU A 56 3.45 -1.33 -3.64
N VAL A 57 2.43 -2.19 -3.67
CA VAL A 57 2.34 -3.38 -2.82
C VAL A 57 2.48 -4.62 -3.68
N ASP A 58 3.63 -5.27 -3.59
CA ASP A 58 3.86 -6.54 -4.25
C ASP A 58 3.42 -7.67 -3.31
N TRP A 59 2.58 -8.57 -3.81
CA TRP A 59 2.08 -9.71 -3.06
C TRP A 59 2.11 -10.99 -3.90
N ALA A 60 2.00 -12.13 -3.25
CA ALA A 60 1.79 -13.42 -3.90
C ALA A 60 0.98 -14.36 -3.02
N ALA A 61 0.46 -15.41 -3.65
CA ALA A 61 -0.20 -16.52 -2.98
C ALA A 61 0.20 -17.83 -3.64
N THR A 62 0.11 -18.93 -2.90
CA THR A 62 0.41 -20.28 -3.39
C THR A 62 -0.73 -20.90 -4.19
N GLY A 63 -1.90 -20.27 -4.23
CA GLY A 63 -3.08 -20.71 -4.97
C GLY A 63 -4.03 -19.56 -5.27
N GLU A 64 -5.20 -19.88 -5.82
CA GLU A 64 -6.22 -18.87 -6.11
C GLU A 64 -6.77 -18.25 -4.83
N ILE A 65 -6.57 -16.93 -4.72
CA ILE A 65 -7.15 -16.10 -3.67
C ILE A 65 -7.74 -14.85 -4.29
N ALA A 66 -8.63 -14.19 -3.55
CA ALA A 66 -9.10 -12.87 -3.94
C ALA A 66 -7.93 -11.87 -3.84
N GLU A 67 -7.91 -10.88 -4.73
CA GLU A 67 -6.95 -9.77 -4.64
C GLU A 67 -7.08 -9.09 -3.26
N PRO A 68 -5.96 -8.71 -2.63
CA PRO A 68 -6.01 -8.02 -1.34
C PRO A 68 -6.65 -6.64 -1.50
N VAL A 69 -7.43 -6.24 -0.50
CA VAL A 69 -7.83 -4.84 -0.34
C VAL A 69 -6.61 -4.04 0.14
N VAL A 70 -6.25 -3.00 -0.60
CA VAL A 70 -5.18 -2.06 -0.22
C VAL A 70 -5.80 -0.68 -0.19
N GLU A 71 -5.69 0.00 0.96
CA GLU A 71 -6.25 1.33 1.17
C GLU A 71 -5.25 2.20 1.92
N ALA A 72 -5.14 3.45 1.51
CA ALA A 72 -4.46 4.49 2.25
C ALA A 72 -5.51 5.40 2.89
N LEU A 73 -5.51 5.48 4.22
CA LEU A 73 -6.32 6.43 4.97
C LEU A 73 -5.46 7.66 5.28
N MET A 74 -5.89 8.82 4.78
CA MET A 74 -5.30 10.10 5.12
C MET A 74 -6.20 10.78 6.14
N VAL A 75 -5.63 11.20 7.26
CA VAL A 75 -6.29 12.01 8.28
C VAL A 75 -5.38 13.17 8.59
N GLY A 76 -5.93 14.38 8.60
CA GLY A 76 -5.17 15.57 8.93
C GLY A 76 -6.07 16.74 9.30
N GLY A 77 -5.43 17.86 9.62
CA GLY A 77 -6.14 19.09 9.95
C GLY A 77 -5.22 20.30 9.90
N VAL A 78 -5.83 21.47 9.74
CA VAL A 78 -5.19 22.77 9.82
C VAL A 78 -6.04 23.64 10.72
N ALA A 79 -5.49 24.07 11.86
CA ALA A 79 -6.22 24.78 12.91
C ALA A 79 -7.51 24.05 13.32
N ASN A 80 -8.69 24.62 13.04
CA ASN A 80 -10.00 24.05 13.36
C ASN A 80 -10.63 23.25 12.21
N ALA A 81 -9.96 23.17 11.05
CA ALA A 81 -10.41 22.36 9.92
C ALA A 81 -9.78 20.96 9.99
N HIS A 82 -10.60 19.93 9.76
CA HIS A 82 -10.17 18.53 9.72
C HIS A 82 -10.59 17.91 8.38
N TYR A 83 -9.82 16.96 7.89
CA TYR A 83 -10.15 16.19 6.70
C TYR A 83 -9.77 14.72 6.91
N ALA A 84 -10.56 13.86 6.30
CA ALA A 84 -10.26 12.44 6.19
C ALA A 84 -10.74 11.95 4.83
N PHE A 85 -9.89 11.22 4.13
CA PHE A 85 -10.24 10.56 2.88
C PHE A 85 -9.44 9.28 2.71
N ILE A 86 -9.97 8.37 1.90
CA ILE A 86 -9.29 7.13 1.53
C ILE A 86 -8.85 7.18 0.08
N SER A 87 -7.75 6.51 -0.22
CA SER A 87 -7.33 6.16 -1.58
C SER A 87 -7.27 4.65 -1.69
N GLN A 88 -8.02 4.08 -2.63
CA GLN A 88 -8.02 2.65 -2.86
C GLN A 88 -6.94 2.26 -3.88
N GLY A 89 -6.19 1.22 -3.55
CA GLY A 89 -5.21 0.61 -4.43
C GLY A 89 -5.86 0.07 -5.70
N ARG A 90 -5.13 0.12 -6.81
CA ARG A 90 -5.56 -0.43 -8.09
C ARG A 90 -4.56 -1.49 -8.54
N PRO A 91 -5.02 -2.65 -9.05
CA PRO A 91 -4.13 -3.63 -9.64
C PRO A 91 -3.34 -3.02 -10.79
N THR A 92 -2.02 -3.14 -10.73
CA THR A 92 -1.15 -2.71 -11.84
C THR A 92 -1.32 -3.67 -13.01
N ARG A 93 -1.78 -3.17 -14.15
CA ARG A 93 -1.85 -3.94 -15.40
C ARG A 93 -0.70 -3.52 -16.30
N THR A 94 0.01 -4.50 -16.85
CA THR A 94 1.00 -4.22 -17.88
C THR A 94 0.27 -3.96 -19.19
N ALA A 95 0.45 -2.77 -19.77
CA ALA A 95 -0.01 -2.51 -21.13
C ALA A 95 0.96 -3.17 -22.11
N THR A 96 0.50 -4.18 -22.85
CA THR A 96 1.23 -4.70 -24.00
C THR A 96 1.26 -3.63 -25.08
N LYS A 97 2.45 -3.18 -25.47
CA LYS A 97 2.62 -2.42 -26.72
C LYS A 97 2.24 -3.36 -27.86
N LYS A 98 1.20 -3.03 -28.63
CA LYS A 98 1.01 -3.59 -29.96
C LYS A 98 2.05 -3.01 -30.92
#